data_AF-A0A5B8UPH2-F1
#
_entry.id   AF-A0A5B8UPH2-F1
#
_cell.length_a   1.000
_cell.length_b   1.000
_cell.length_c   1.000
_cell.angle_alpha   90.00
_cell.angle_beta   90.00
_cell.angle_gamma   90.00
#
_symmetry.space_group_name_H-M   'P 1'
#
loop_
_entity.id
_entity.type
_entity.pdbx_description
1 polymer ?
#
loop_
_entity_poly.entity_id
_entity_poly.type
_entity_poly.pdbx_seq_one_letter_code
_entity_poly.pdbx_strand_id
1 'polypeptide(L)'
;MILRNRFREFTPIVLLFVILNGLAVALRSRLTSWNVDQDVVIVGNLFLFAITFFSFLIAEKGLQNKNPHVFMRSVYGSIMFKMFLSIIAASVYIAVYKKGLNKAGLFICMGLYLVYTFLEVSILTRLLRQKPNE
;
A
#
# COMPACT_ATOMS: atom_id res chain seq x y z
N MET A 1 -16.39 -5.38 18.80
CA MET A 1 -17.24 -5.47 17.59
C MET A 1 -16.79 -4.56 16.45
N ILE A 2 -16.29 -3.33 16.71
CA ILE A 2 -15.83 -2.36 15.70
C ILE A 2 -14.63 -2.83 14.85
N LEU A 3 -13.69 -3.60 15.43
CA LEU A 3 -12.56 -4.15 14.66
C LEU A 3 -12.97 -5.16 13.58
N ARG A 4 -14.09 -5.88 13.74
CA ARG A 4 -14.48 -6.96 12.82
C ARG A 4 -14.92 -6.44 11.45
N ASN A 5 -15.46 -5.22 11.38
CA ASN A 5 -15.89 -4.61 10.12
C ASN A 5 -14.70 -4.02 9.33
N ARG A 6 -13.72 -3.44 10.03
CA ARG A 6 -12.47 -2.93 9.42
C ARG A 6 -11.76 -3.96 8.55
N PHE A 7 -11.66 -5.21 9.02
CA PHE A 7 -11.00 -6.28 8.26
C PHE A 7 -11.77 -6.69 7.00
N ARG A 8 -13.11 -6.54 6.98
CA ARG A 8 -13.92 -6.77 5.76
C ARG A 8 -13.65 -5.70 4.70
N GLU A 9 -13.51 -4.45 5.11
CA GLU A 9 -13.23 -3.33 4.21
C GLU A 9 -11.78 -3.37 3.69
N PHE A 10 -10.86 -3.90 4.50
CA PHE A 10 -9.46 -4.11 4.13
C PHE A 10 -9.22 -5.42 3.35
N THR A 11 -10.22 -6.30 3.26
CA THR A 11 -10.13 -7.59 2.54
C THR A 11 -9.58 -7.48 1.12
N PRO A 12 -10.00 -6.54 0.25
CA PRO A 12 -9.41 -6.39 -1.09
C PRO A 12 -7.90 -6.08 -1.06
N ILE A 13 -7.41 -5.35 -0.05
CA ILE A 13 -5.98 -5.03 0.10
C ILE A 13 -5.21 -6.27 0.57
N VAL A 14 -5.77 -7.07 1.48
CA VAL A 14 -5.19 -8.35 1.90
C VAL A 14 -5.16 -9.34 0.74
N LEU A 15 -6.24 -9.42 -0.04
CA LEU A 15 -6.35 -10.31 -1.19
C LEU A 15 -5.31 -9.94 -2.26
N LEU A 16 -5.13 -8.65 -2.51
CA LEU A 16 -4.06 -8.18 -3.38
C LEU A 16 -2.67 -8.52 -2.83
N PHE A 17 -2.42 -8.35 -1.53
CA PHE A 17 -1.15 -8.75 -0.92
C PHE A 17 -0.85 -10.25 -1.12
N VAL A 18 -1.85 -11.11 -0.94
CA VAL A 18 -1.72 -12.57 -1.16
C VAL A 18 -1.47 -12.88 -2.62
N ILE A 19 -2.23 -12.27 -3.54
CA ILE A 19 -2.03 -12.44 -4.99
C ILE A 19 -0.63 -12.01 -5.40
N LEU A 20 -0.17 -10.84 -4.94
CA LEU A 20 1.16 -10.33 -5.27
C LEU A 20 2.29 -11.21 -4.73
N ASN A 21 2.16 -11.75 -3.51
CA ASN A 21 3.12 -12.72 -3.00
C ASN A 21 3.12 -14.00 -3.83
N GLY A 22 1.92 -14.52 -4.15
CA GLY A 22 1.78 -15.68 -5.04
C GLY A 22 2.40 -15.44 -6.42
N LEU A 23 2.19 -14.24 -6.98
CA LEU A 23 2.76 -13.83 -8.26
C LEU A 23 4.29 -13.72 -8.18
N ALA A 24 4.83 -13.12 -7.12
CA ALA A 24 6.27 -12.98 -6.91
C ALA A 24 6.96 -14.34 -6.76
N VAL A 25 6.32 -15.31 -6.11
CA VAL A 25 6.81 -16.69 -6.00
C VAL A 25 6.67 -17.44 -7.33
N ALA A 26 5.54 -17.32 -8.03
CA ALA A 26 5.30 -17.99 -9.31
C ALA A 26 6.20 -17.46 -10.44
N LEU A 27 6.45 -16.15 -10.47
CA LEU A 27 7.34 -15.50 -11.43
C LEU A 27 8.81 -15.54 -11.02
N ARG A 28 9.18 -16.24 -9.94
CA ARG A 28 10.57 -16.37 -9.47
C ARG A 28 11.54 -16.68 -10.60
N SER A 29 11.23 -17.68 -11.42
CA SER A 29 12.06 -18.08 -12.57
C SER A 29 12.22 -16.96 -13.61
N ARG A 30 11.16 -16.17 -13.87
CA ARG A 30 11.20 -15.01 -14.77
C ARG A 30 11.91 -13.82 -14.13
N LEU A 31 11.76 -13.59 -12.83
CA LEU A 31 12.46 -12.55 -12.08
C LEU A 31 13.98 -12.77 -12.08
N THR A 32 14.43 -14.00 -11.83
CA THR A 32 15.85 -14.34 -11.89
C THR A 32 16.43 -14.10 -13.28
N SER A 33 15.67 -14.37 -14.35
CA SER A 33 16.09 -14.06 -15.72
C SER A 33 16.20 -12.55 -16.02
N TRP A 34 15.49 -11.71 -15.27
CA TRP A 34 15.51 -10.25 -15.39
C TRP A 34 16.44 -9.57 -14.40
N ASN A 35 17.31 -10.33 -13.71
CA ASN A 35 18.18 -9.82 -12.65
C ASN A 35 17.41 -9.16 -11.49
N VAL A 36 16.14 -9.57 -11.30
CA VAL A 36 15.29 -9.11 -10.21
C VAL A 36 15.46 -10.07 -9.04
N ASP A 37 16.10 -9.57 -7.99
CA ASP A 37 16.12 -10.20 -6.69
C ASP A 37 14.71 -10.26 -6.09
N GLN A 38 14.26 -11.48 -5.81
CA GLN A 38 12.94 -11.78 -5.28
C GLN A 38 12.75 -11.23 -3.87
N ASP A 39 13.82 -11.20 -3.07
CA ASP A 39 13.76 -10.74 -1.68
C ASP A 39 13.36 -9.26 -1.61
N VAL A 40 13.86 -8.45 -2.54
CA VAL A 40 13.54 -7.02 -2.65
C VAL A 40 12.05 -6.82 -2.92
N VAL A 41 11.46 -7.63 -3.80
CA VAL A 41 10.04 -7.54 -4.16
C VAL A 41 9.15 -8.01 -3.01
N ILE A 42 9.52 -9.09 -2.32
CA ILE A 42 8.75 -9.61 -1.17
C ILE A 42 8.82 -8.63 0.00
N VAL A 43 10.01 -8.17 0.38
CA VAL A 43 10.21 -7.20 1.46
C VAL A 43 9.53 -5.87 1.12
N GLY A 44 9.66 -5.42 -0.13
CA GLY A 44 8.97 -4.22 -0.61
C GLY A 44 7.45 -4.35 -0.55
N ASN A 45 6.89 -5.48 -0.96
CA ASN A 45 5.45 -5.74 -0.87
C ASN A 45 4.96 -5.79 0.58
N LEU A 46 5.72 -6.42 1.48
CA LEU A 46 5.41 -6.46 2.91
C LEU A 46 5.42 -5.05 3.53
N PHE A 47 6.43 -4.25 3.17
CA PHE A 47 6.51 -2.86 3.59
C PHE A 47 5.32 -2.04 3.07
N LEU A 48 5.01 -2.14 1.78
CA LEU A 48 3.87 -1.46 1.15
C LEU A 48 2.54 -1.85 1.79
N PHE A 49 2.37 -3.13 2.12
CA PHE A 49 1.19 -3.63 2.82
C PHE A 49 1.06 -3.01 4.22
N ALA A 50 2.15 -3.01 5.00
CA ALA A 50 2.16 -2.42 6.33
C ALA A 50 1.83 -0.92 6.30
N ILE A 51 2.47 -0.13 5.44
CA ILE A 51 2.20 1.31 5.34
C ILE A 51 0.78 1.59 4.84
N THR A 52 0.24 0.76 3.94
CA THR A 52 -1.14 0.90 3.45
C THR A 52 -2.13 0.66 4.59
N PHE A 53 -1.83 -0.30 5.47
CA PHE A 53 -2.65 -0.56 6.65
C PHE A 53 -2.66 0.65 7.60
N PHE A 54 -1.49 1.22 7.93
CA PHE A 54 -1.42 2.42 8.75
C PHE A 54 -2.10 3.64 8.10
N SER A 55 -1.88 3.84 6.81
CA SER A 55 -2.51 4.90 6.02
C SER A 55 -4.05 4.78 6.06
N PHE A 56 -4.57 3.57 5.85
CA PHE A 56 -6.01 3.31 5.92
C PHE A 56 -6.61 3.64 7.28
N LEU A 57 -5.93 3.30 8.38
CA LEU A 57 -6.40 3.65 9.74
C LEU A 57 -6.49 5.17 9.97
N ILE A 58 -5.58 5.95 9.36
CA ILE A 58 -5.61 7.41 9.44
C ILE A 58 -6.81 7.96 8.65
N ALA A 59 -7.03 7.44 7.44
CA ALA A 59 -8.12 7.86 6.57
C ALA A 59 -9.50 7.47 7.13
N GLU A 60 -9.64 6.27 7.70
CA GLU A 60 -10.87 5.78 8.34
C GLU A 60 -11.28 6.65 9.53
N LYS A 61 -10.33 7.13 10.34
CA LYS A 61 -10.64 8.10 11.41
C LYS A 61 -11.30 9.37 10.87
N GLY A 62 -10.90 9.82 9.68
CA GLY A 62 -11.55 10.94 9.00
C GLY A 62 -12.99 10.62 8.58
N LEU A 63 -13.22 9.38 8.15
CA LEU A 63 -14.54 8.90 7.71
C LEU A 63 -15.55 8.83 8.85
N GLN A 64 -15.11 8.61 10.09
CA GLN A 64 -16.01 8.55 11.25
C GLN A 64 -16.64 9.91 11.58
N ASN A 65 -16.02 11.02 11.17
CA ASN A 65 -16.56 12.35 11.38
C ASN A 65 -17.78 12.63 10.49
N LYS A 66 -18.70 13.49 10.96
CA LYS A 66 -19.85 13.96 10.16
C LYS A 66 -19.45 14.94 9.06
N ASN A 67 -18.32 15.63 9.21
CA ASN A 67 -17.88 16.67 8.27
C ASN A 67 -17.05 16.06 7.11
N PRO A 68 -17.52 16.14 5.84
CA PRO A 68 -16.79 15.63 4.66
C PRO A 68 -15.41 16.26 4.46
N HIS A 69 -15.22 17.51 4.92
CA HIS A 69 -13.94 18.20 4.82
C HIS A 69 -12.86 17.55 5.71
N VAL A 70 -13.26 16.93 6.83
CA VAL A 70 -12.35 16.21 7.72
C VAL A 70 -11.91 14.89 7.07
N PHE A 71 -12.83 14.20 6.39
CA PHE A 71 -12.49 12.99 5.62
C PHE A 71 -11.44 13.29 4.54
N MET A 72 -11.68 14.31 3.71
CA MET A 72 -10.71 14.72 2.68
C MET A 72 -9.33 15.02 3.29
N ARG A 73 -9.28 15.80 4.37
CA ARG A 73 -8.01 16.10 5.05
C ARG A 73 -7.29 14.85 5.57
N SER A 74 -8.02 13.88 6.12
CA SER A 74 -7.44 12.61 6.58
C SER A 74 -6.92 11.74 5.42
N VAL A 75 -7.61 11.72 4.28
CA VAL A 75 -7.15 11.00 3.08
C VAL A 75 -5.88 11.64 2.52
N TYR A 76 -5.83 12.97 2.41
CA TYR A 76 -4.60 13.65 1.99
C TYR A 76 -3.44 13.39 2.97
N GLY A 77 -3.73 13.42 4.28
CA GLY A 77 -2.74 13.09 5.30
C GLY A 77 -2.23 11.65 5.22
N SER A 78 -3.09 10.69 4.95
CA SER A 78 -2.72 9.29 4.85
C SER A 78 -1.84 9.02 3.62
N ILE A 79 -2.22 9.56 2.45
CA ILE A 79 -1.44 9.46 1.22
C ILE A 79 -0.06 10.12 1.39
N MET A 80 -0.01 11.31 1.99
CA MET A 80 1.26 12.00 2.26
C MET A 80 2.15 11.17 3.18
N PHE A 81 1.61 10.66 4.29
CA PHE A 81 2.34 9.80 5.21
C PHE A 81 2.93 8.58 4.49
N LYS A 82 2.10 7.87 3.71
CA LYS A 82 2.50 6.72 2.92
C LYS A 82 3.60 7.04 1.90
N MET A 83 3.48 8.18 1.23
CA MET A 83 4.45 8.65 0.25
C MET A 83 5.80 8.94 0.91
N PHE A 84 5.83 9.68 2.02
CA PHE A 84 7.07 9.97 2.75
C PHE A 84 7.74 8.68 3.24
N LEU A 85 6.98 7.75 3.81
CA LEU A 85 7.54 6.46 4.24
C LEU A 85 8.12 5.66 3.05
N SER A 86 7.45 5.68 1.91
CA SER A 86 7.93 5.00 0.69
C SER A 86 9.21 5.64 0.15
N ILE A 87 9.31 6.97 0.15
CA ILE A 87 10.51 7.72 -0.26
C ILE A 87 11.67 7.42 0.69
N ILE A 88 11.43 7.44 2.00
CA ILE A 88 12.45 7.12 3.00
C ILE A 88 12.94 5.68 2.82
N ALA A 89 12.04 4.72 2.67
CA ALA A 89 12.41 3.32 2.45
C ALA A 89 13.21 3.12 1.16
N ALA A 90 12.80 3.75 0.06
CA ALA A 90 13.54 3.72 -1.20
C ALA A 90 14.93 4.35 -1.05
N SER A 91 15.03 5.48 -0.34
CA SER A 91 16.29 6.18 -0.09
C SER A 91 17.26 5.35 0.76
N VAL A 92 16.76 4.73 1.83
CA VAL A 92 17.54 3.82 2.68
C VAL A 92 18.03 2.62 1.86
N TYR A 93 17.16 2.01 1.06
CA TYR A 93 17.54 0.90 0.20
C TYR A 93 18.65 1.27 -0.80
N ILE A 94 18.53 2.43 -1.45
CA ILE A 94 19.56 2.96 -2.36
C ILE A 94 20.88 3.22 -1.62
N ALA A 95 20.82 3.78 -0.41
CA ALA A 95 22.00 4.09 0.38
C ALA A 95 22.75 2.85 0.89
N VAL A 96 22.02 1.76 1.21
CA VAL A 96 22.61 0.50 1.68
C VAL A 96 23.19 -0.32 0.52
N TYR A 97 22.42 -0.49 -0.56
CA TYR A 97 22.80 -1.43 -1.61
C TYR A 97 23.67 -0.82 -2.72
N LYS A 98 23.78 0.52 -2.83
CA LYS A 98 24.64 1.31 -3.76
C LYS A 98 24.98 0.68 -5.12
N LYS A 99 25.88 -0.32 -5.15
CA LYS A 99 26.34 -1.03 -6.36
C LYS A 99 25.53 -2.29 -6.72
N GLY A 100 24.91 -2.97 -5.75
CA GLY A 100 24.02 -4.13 -5.94
C GLY A 100 22.55 -3.75 -6.10
N LEU A 101 22.29 -2.54 -6.62
CA LEU A 101 20.95 -1.99 -6.72
C LEU A 101 20.12 -2.74 -7.77
N ASN A 102 19.15 -3.51 -7.29
CA ASN A 102 18.11 -4.08 -8.14
C ASN A 102 17.10 -3.00 -8.60
N LYS A 103 17.46 -2.27 -9.65
CA LYS A 103 16.64 -1.20 -10.24
C LYS A 103 15.27 -1.71 -10.68
N ALA A 104 15.22 -2.91 -11.25
CA ALA A 104 13.98 -3.50 -11.73
C ALA A 104 13.04 -3.87 -10.58
N GLY A 105 13.56 -4.45 -9.49
CA GLY A 105 12.78 -4.70 -8.26
C GLY A 105 12.22 -3.42 -7.65
N LEU A 106 13.02 -2.36 -7.59
CA LEU A 106 12.56 -1.06 -7.08
C LEU A 106 11.47 -0.44 -7.97
N PHE A 107 11.60 -0.57 -9.29
CA PHE A 107 10.58 -0.12 -10.24
C PHE A 107 9.26 -0.89 -10.10
N ILE A 108 9.33 -2.21 -9.88
CA ILE A 108 8.16 -3.04 -9.55
C ILE A 108 7.51 -2.52 -8.25
N CYS A 109 8.29 -2.27 -7.20
CA CYS A 109 7.77 -1.72 -5.94
C CYS A 109 7.08 -0.36 -6.13
N MET A 110 7.60 0.51 -7.01
CA MET A 110 6.93 1.78 -7.36
C MET A 110 5.59 1.55 -8.07
N GLY A 111 5.53 0.58 -9.00
CA GLY A 111 4.28 0.17 -9.64
C GLY A 111 3.27 -0.37 -8.62
N LEU A 112 3.72 -1.23 -7.71
CA LEU A 112 2.89 -1.77 -6.63
C LEU A 112 2.35 -0.68 -5.71
N TYR A 113 3.18 0.31 -5.36
CA TYR A 113 2.74 1.47 -4.57
C TYR A 113 1.52 2.16 -5.18
N LEU A 114 1.53 2.39 -6.50
CA LEU A 114 0.39 2.99 -7.19
C LEU A 114 -0.85 2.10 -7.07
N VAL A 115 -0.72 0.79 -7.32
CA VAL A 115 -1.83 -0.16 -7.22
C VAL A 115 -2.44 -0.17 -5.82
N TYR A 116 -1.63 -0.25 -4.77
CA TYR A 116 -2.10 -0.16 -3.39
C TYR A 116 -2.81 1.16 -3.09
N THR A 117 -2.29 2.27 -3.61
CA THR A 117 -2.85 3.61 -3.39
C THR A 117 -4.19 3.78 -4.10
N PHE A 118 -4.31 3.34 -5.35
CA PHE A 118 -5.58 3.37 -6.08
C PHE A 118 -6.66 2.54 -5.38
N LEU A 119 -6.31 1.34 -4.91
CA LEU A 119 -7.23 0.49 -4.15
C LEU A 119 -7.67 1.16 -2.85
N GLU A 120 -6.73 1.67 -2.07
CA GLU A 120 -7.01 2.37 -0.82
C GLU A 120 -7.98 3.54 -1.03
N VAL A 121 -7.69 4.42 -1.98
CA VAL A 121 -8.57 5.57 -2.29
C VAL A 121 -9.93 5.12 -2.81
N SER A 122 -9.99 4.06 -3.62
CA SER A 122 -11.24 3.52 -4.15
C SER A 122 -12.14 2.97 -3.04
N ILE A 123 -11.55 2.23 -2.09
CA ILE A 123 -12.26 1.69 -0.93
C ILE A 123 -12.77 2.85 -0.05
N LEU A 124 -11.91 3.80 0.29
CA LEU A 124 -12.28 4.95 1.11
C LEU A 124 -13.39 5.78 0.48
N THR A 125 -13.33 6.03 -0.83
CA THR A 125 -14.36 6.76 -1.57
C THR A 125 -15.68 5.98 -1.61
N ARG A 126 -15.62 4.66 -1.78
CA ARG A 126 -16.80 3.79 -1.72
C ARG A 126 -17.45 3.82 -0.34
N LEU A 127 -16.65 3.78 0.73
CA LEU A 127 -17.14 3.85 2.11
C LEU A 127 -17.78 5.20 2.42
N LEU A 128 -17.21 6.31 1.92
CA LEU A 128 -17.81 7.64 2.02
C LEU A 128 -19.19 7.70 1.38
N ARG A 129 -19.36 7.14 0.18
CA ARG A 129 -20.65 7.11 -0.53
C ARG A 129 -21.71 6.22 0.14
N GLN A 130 -21.29 5.20 0.88
CA GLN A 130 -22.20 4.28 1.57
C GLN A 130 -22.67 4.80 2.94
N LYS A 131 -22.04 5.87 3.47
CA LYS A 131 -22.48 6.50 4.71
C LYS A 131 -23.77 7.30 4.41
N PRO A 132 -24.91 6.99 5.06
CA PRO A 132 -26.14 7.77 4.88
C PRO A 132 -25.88 9.23 5.27
N ASN A 133 -26.39 10.18 4.48
CA ASN A 133 -26.45 11.59 4.85
C ASN A 133 -27.47 11.73 6.01
N GLU A 134 -27.00 11.61 7.26
CA GLU A 134 -27.76 11.98 8.47
C GLU A 134 -27.34 13.35 9.02
#